data_AF-A0A7X8WFG5-F1
#
_entry.id   AF-A0A7X8WFG5-F1
#
_cell.length_a   1.000
_cell.length_b   1.000
_cell.length_c   1.000
_cell.angle_alpha   90.00
_cell.angle_beta   90.00
_cell.angle_gamma   90.00
#
_symmetry.space_group_name_H-M   'P 1'
#
loop_
_entity.id
_entity.type
_entity.pdbx_description
1 polymer ?
#
loop_
_entity_poly.entity_id
_entity_poly.type
_entity_poly.pdbx_seq_one_letter_code
_entity_poly.pdbx_strand_id
1 'polypeptide(L)'
;RRSDDGSCTRSFFSFDALKAGQGHRIQTYEGDPKHPRAFAGPPIPIALPKDDIAQTIFDELHPDLRIAVAAIRRDGYELVNTHGGR
;
A
#
# COMPACT_ATOMS: atom_id res chain seq x y z
N ARG A 1 -6.63 7.81 14.48
CA ARG A 1 -7.19 8.94 15.27
C ARG A 1 -6.51 8.91 16.63
N ARG A 2 -6.05 10.04 17.17
CA ARG A 2 -5.59 10.09 18.56
C ARG A 2 -6.82 10.21 19.43
N SER A 3 -6.88 9.45 20.51
CA SER A 3 -7.92 9.64 21.53
C SER A 3 -7.75 11.01 22.18
N ASP A 4 -8.83 11.58 22.73
CA ASP A 4 -8.80 12.91 23.36
C ASP A 4 -7.85 12.96 24.58
N ASP A 5 -7.58 11.81 25.19
CA ASP A 5 -6.60 11.61 26.27
C ASP A 5 -5.15 11.44 25.77
N GLY A 6 -4.91 11.54 24.46
CA GLY A 6 -3.59 11.40 23.86
C GLY A 6 -3.15 9.95 23.59
N SER A 7 -3.98 8.95 23.93
CA SER A 7 -3.67 7.54 23.71
C SER A 7 -3.74 7.14 22.23
N CYS A 8 -3.05 6.05 21.90
CA CYS A 8 -3.05 5.46 20.56
C CYS A 8 -4.25 4.51 20.41
N THR A 9 -5.08 4.74 19.39
CA THR A 9 -6.08 3.76 18.99
C THR A 9 -5.41 2.60 18.26
N ARG A 10 -5.69 1.36 18.69
CA ARG A 10 -5.34 0.14 17.97
C ARG A 10 -6.59 -0.46 17.34
N SER A 11 -6.49 -0.84 16.06
CA SER A 11 -7.57 -1.47 15.32
C SER A 11 -7.13 -2.84 14.80
N PHE A 12 -8.04 -3.80 14.82
CA PHE A 12 -7.82 -5.15 14.31
C PHE A 12 -8.83 -5.42 13.19
N PHE A 13 -8.37 -6.02 12.10
CA PHE A 13 -9.19 -6.39 10.96
C PHE A 13 -8.94 -7.86 10.65
N SER A 14 -10.03 -8.60 10.47
CA SER A 14 -9.99 -10.02 10.11
C SER A 14 -10.45 -10.18 8.67
N PHE A 15 -9.73 -11.01 7.93
CA PHE A 15 -10.04 -11.34 6.55
C PHE A 15 -10.09 -12.85 6.40
N ASP A 16 -10.94 -13.33 5.50
CA ASP A 16 -10.96 -14.73 5.10
C ASP A 16 -9.65 -15.12 4.40
N ALA A 17 -9.51 -16.41 4.06
CA ALA A 17 -8.36 -16.92 3.32
C ALA A 17 -8.11 -16.08 2.06
N LEU A 18 -6.85 -15.64 1.90
CA LEU A 18 -6.41 -14.87 0.75
C LEU A 18 -6.64 -15.67 -0.54
N LYS A 19 -7.28 -15.04 -1.52
CA LYS A 19 -7.43 -15.57 -2.86
C LYS A 19 -6.26 -15.10 -3.71
N ALA A 20 -5.71 -16.00 -4.53
CA ALA A 20 -4.68 -15.62 -5.49
C ALA A 20 -5.20 -14.49 -6.40
N GLY A 21 -4.38 -13.46 -6.64
CA GLY A 21 -4.81 -12.30 -7.39
C GLY A 21 -5.35 -11.15 -6.53
N GLN A 22 -5.46 -11.31 -5.21
CA GLN A 22 -6.06 -10.33 -4.31
C GLN A 22 -5.14 -10.00 -3.13
N GLY A 23 -5.28 -8.78 -2.61
CA GLY A 23 -4.71 -8.41 -1.32
C GLY A 23 -5.40 -7.21 -0.70
N HIS A 24 -4.81 -6.72 0.37
CA HIS A 24 -5.33 -5.60 1.15
C HIS A 24 -4.22 -4.56 1.34
N ARG A 25 -4.48 -3.33 0.89
CA ARG A 25 -3.56 -2.21 0.99
C ARG A 25 -3.86 -1.39 2.23
N ILE A 26 -2.82 -1.11 3.01
CA ILE A 26 -2.85 -0.05 4.02
C ILE A 26 -1.86 1.04 3.60
N GLN A 27 -2.20 2.28 3.89
CA GLN A 27 -1.37 3.44 3.57
C GLN A 27 -1.44 4.43 4.73
N THR A 28 -0.47 5.33 4.79
CA THR A 28 -0.38 6.34 5.87
C THR A 28 -1.34 7.50 5.63
N TYR A 29 -1.50 7.92 4.37
CA TYR A 29 -2.27 9.08 3.99
C TYR A 29 -3.30 8.74 2.90
N GLU A 30 -4.38 9.50 2.85
CA GLU A 30 -5.44 9.43 1.84
C GLU A 30 -5.79 10.81 1.28
N GLY A 31 -6.36 10.82 0.08
CA GLY A 31 -6.90 12.03 -0.54
C GLY A 31 -5.86 12.91 -1.24
N ASP A 32 -6.05 14.22 -1.10
CA ASP A 32 -5.26 15.26 -1.79
C ASP A 32 -3.82 15.32 -1.22
N PRO A 33 -2.77 15.13 -2.05
CA PRO A 33 -1.39 15.25 -1.60
C PRO A 33 -1.02 16.63 -1.05
N LYS A 34 -1.72 17.70 -1.44
CA LYS A 34 -1.47 19.06 -0.93
C LYS A 34 -1.98 19.24 0.50
N HIS A 35 -2.96 18.43 0.91
CA HIS A 35 -3.58 18.47 2.23
C HIS A 35 -3.78 17.04 2.76
N PRO A 36 -2.67 16.32 3.04
CA PRO A 36 -2.72 14.90 3.34
C PRO A 36 -3.54 14.65 4.61
N ARG A 37 -4.54 13.78 4.50
CA ARG A 37 -5.28 13.26 5.65
C ARG A 37 -4.74 11.91 6.04
N ALA A 38 -4.70 11.61 7.33
CA ALA A 38 -4.36 10.27 7.79
C ALA A 38 -5.40 9.28 7.25
N PHE A 39 -4.95 8.17 6.68
CA PHE A 39 -5.83 7.09 6.28
C PHE A 39 -6.58 6.55 7.51
N ALA A 40 -7.88 6.34 7.36
CA ALA A 40 -8.73 5.83 8.43
C ALA A 40 -9.65 4.73 7.92
N GLY A 41 -9.75 3.64 8.67
CA GLY A 41 -10.65 2.53 8.36
C GLY A 41 -9.91 1.23 8.05
N PRO A 42 -10.63 0.24 7.49
CA PRO A 42 -10.07 -1.05 7.16
C PRO A 42 -9.12 -0.97 5.96
N PRO A 43 -8.12 -1.86 5.87
CA PRO A 43 -7.33 -2.06 4.66
C PRO A 43 -8.18 -2.17 3.38
N ILE A 44 -7.75 -1.50 2.32
CA ILE A 44 -8.47 -1.39 1.04
C ILE A 44 -8.23 -2.67 0.21
N PRO A 45 -9.27 -3.38 -0.26
CA PRO A 45 -9.09 -4.49 -1.19
C PRO A 45 -8.46 -4.02 -2.50
N ILE A 46 -7.44 -4.74 -2.96
CA ILE A 46 -6.76 -4.45 -4.23
C ILE A 46 -6.60 -5.73 -5.07
N ALA A 47 -6.55 -5.56 -6.39
CA ALA A 47 -6.09 -6.60 -7.28
C ALA A 47 -4.56 -6.62 -7.24
N LEU A 48 -3.99 -7.81 -7.03
CA LEU A 48 -2.54 -8.03 -7.04
C LEU A 48 -2.25 -9.15 -8.03
N PRO A 49 -1.78 -8.85 -9.24
CA PRO A 49 -1.45 -9.89 -10.21
C PRO A 49 -0.38 -10.82 -9.65
N LYS A 50 -0.32 -12.05 -10.18
CA LYS A 50 0.69 -13.03 -9.75
C LYS A 50 2.10 -12.64 -10.18
N ASP A 51 2.18 -11.90 -11.26
CA ASP A 51 3.42 -11.46 -11.90
C ASP A 51 3.47 -9.92 -11.85
N ASP A 52 4.68 -9.37 -11.87
CA ASP A 52 4.92 -7.91 -11.89
C ASP A 52 4.22 -7.14 -10.76
N ILE A 53 4.24 -7.70 -9.54
CA ILE A 53 3.60 -7.11 -8.36
C ILE A 53 4.16 -5.71 -8.09
N ALA A 54 5.48 -5.57 -8.07
CA ALA A 54 6.10 -4.28 -7.77
C ALA A 54 5.75 -3.21 -8.82
N GLN A 55 5.77 -3.59 -10.11
CA GLN A 55 5.43 -2.68 -11.20
C GLN A 55 3.96 -2.27 -11.15
N THR A 56 3.05 -3.22 -10.92
CA THR A 56 1.61 -2.95 -10.81
C THR A 56 1.32 -1.96 -9.68
N ILE A 57 1.89 -2.19 -8.49
CA ILE A 57 1.72 -1.26 -7.36
C ILE A 57 2.33 0.10 -7.70
N PHE A 58 3.51 0.13 -8.31
CA PHE A 58 4.20 1.37 -8.67
C PHE A 58 3.40 2.23 -9.68
N ASP A 59 2.67 1.59 -10.58
CA ASP A 59 1.80 2.28 -11.55
C ASP A 59 0.48 2.79 -10.98
N GLU A 60 0.01 2.23 -9.86
CA GLU A 60 -1.12 2.76 -9.11
C GLU A 60 -0.77 3.98 -8.23
N LEU A 61 0.51 4.18 -7.92
CA LEU A 61 0.95 5.32 -7.11
C LEU A 61 0.81 6.64 -7.89
N HIS A 62 0.66 7.74 -7.16
CA HIS A 62 0.61 9.07 -7.76
C HIS A 62 1.90 9.31 -8.58
N PRO A 63 1.80 9.62 -9.89
CA PRO A 63 2.94 9.58 -10.80
C PRO A 63 4.05 10.58 -10.44
N ASP A 64 3.67 11.75 -9.88
CA ASP A 64 4.63 12.78 -9.47
C ASP A 64 5.25 12.55 -8.08
N LEU A 65 4.70 11.63 -7.29
CA LEU A 65 5.10 11.43 -5.89
C LEU A 65 5.66 10.03 -5.61
N ARG A 66 5.47 9.09 -6.54
CA ARG A 66 6.08 7.76 -6.44
C ARG A 66 7.60 7.90 -6.45
N ILE A 67 8.26 7.09 -5.63
CA ILE A 67 9.72 7.06 -5.52
C ILE A 67 10.21 5.65 -5.85
N ALA A 68 9.79 4.67 -5.05
CA ALA A 68 10.12 3.26 -5.25
C ALA A 68 9.07 2.33 -4.64
N VAL A 69 9.00 1.11 -5.16
CA VAL A 69 8.25 -0.02 -4.61
C VAL A 69 9.19 -1.22 -4.54
N ALA A 70 9.21 -1.90 -3.40
CA ALA A 70 9.89 -3.18 -3.23
C ALA A 70 8.85 -4.25 -2.87
N ALA A 71 8.87 -5.39 -3.58
CA ALA A 71 8.03 -6.53 -3.29
C ALA A 71 8.90 -7.75 -2.97
N ILE A 72 8.67 -8.37 -1.81
CA ILE A 72 9.37 -9.60 -1.40
C ILE A 72 8.54 -10.80 -1.88
N ARG A 73 9.20 -11.72 -2.58
CA ARG A 73 8.64 -12.99 -3.05
C ARG A 73 9.37 -14.16 -2.40
N ARG A 74 8.87 -15.38 -2.59
CA ARG A 74 9.52 -16.59 -2.06
C ARG A 74 10.89 -16.84 -2.69
N ASP A 75 11.07 -16.40 -3.92
CA ASP A 75 12.24 -16.60 -4.79
C ASP A 75 13.17 -15.39 -4.87
N GLY A 76 12.84 -14.27 -4.21
CA GLY A 76 13.68 -13.08 -4.23
C GLY A 76 12.91 -11.79 -3.93
N TYR A 77 13.32 -10.70 -4.56
CA TYR A 77 12.63 -9.42 -4.47
C TYR A 77 12.57 -8.72 -5.82
N GLU A 78 11.54 -7.90 -6.00
CA GLU A 78 11.38 -6.97 -7.12
C GLU A 78 11.58 -5.55 -6.59
N LEU A 79 12.29 -4.70 -7.34
CA LEU A 79 12.47 -3.28 -7.00
C LEU A 79 12.20 -2.44 -8.25
N VAL A 80 11.21 -1.54 -8.14
CA VAL A 80 10.88 -0.55 -9.17
C VAL A 80 11.08 0.83 -8.57
N ASN A 81 11.69 1.76 -9.31
CA ASN A 81 11.87 3.14 -8.86
C ASN A 81 11.71 4.14 -10.01
N THR A 82 11.56 5.41 -9.63
CA THR A 82 11.24 6.52 -10.53
C THR A 82 12.42 6.98 -11.38
N HIS A 83 13.65 6.66 -10.97
CA HIS A 83 14.87 7.12 -11.64
C HIS A 83 15.36 6.13 -12.72
N GLY A 84 14.54 5.12 -13.03
CA GLY A 84 14.86 4.12 -14.04
C GLY A 84 15.48 2.88 -13.41
N GLY A 85 14.70 1.81 -13.39
CA GLY A 85 15.24 0.51 -13.73
C GLY A 85 15.50 0.47 -15.24
N ARG A 86 16.64 1.05 -15.65
CA ARG A 86 17.46 0.60 -16.78
C ARG A 86 18.89 1.12 -16.59
#